data_AF-A0A432FKY4-F1
#
_entry.id   AF-A0A432FKY4-F1
#
_cell.length_a   1.000
_cell.length_b   1.000
_cell.length_c   1.000
_cell.angle_alpha   90.00
_cell.angle_beta   90.00
_cell.angle_gamma   90.00
#
_symmetry.space_group_name_H-M   'P 1'
#
loop_
_entity.id
_entity.type
_entity.pdbx_description
1 polymer ?
#
loop_
_entity_poly.entity_id
_entity_poly.type
_entity_poly.pdbx_seq_one_letter_code
_entity_poly.pdbx_strand_id
1 'polypeptide(L)'
;MRQAIAHPGIAFLDVLQPCPRYNDIHTRQWYAGRLYSLEKAGHDARITAEDSEERAGRVRATGLSRALEWGERIPTGIFLEDLSAPPFLELVTQLQPAYGDSPPAELPVADAGGRPLAKLDELFSEFAV
;
A
#
# COMPACT_ATOMS: atom_id res chain seq x y z
N MET A 1 3.34 2.94 -11.66
CA MET A 1 4.41 3.18 -10.66
C MET A 1 4.23 4.49 -9.90
N ARG A 2 4.23 5.67 -10.54
CA ARG A 2 4.02 6.96 -9.84
C ARG A 2 2.80 6.97 -8.90
N GLN A 3 1.65 6.49 -9.38
CA GLN A 3 0.43 6.42 -8.56
C GLN A 3 0.58 5.46 -7.36
N ALA A 4 1.27 4.32 -7.54
CA ALA A 4 1.55 3.38 -6.44
C ALA A 4 2.48 3.97 -5.37
N ILE A 5 3.48 4.77 -5.76
CA ILE A 5 4.37 5.47 -4.82
C ILE A 5 3.61 6.56 -4.06
N ALA A 6 2.72 7.27 -4.75
CA ALA A 6 1.94 8.36 -4.16
C ALA A 6 0.76 7.88 -3.29
N HIS A 7 0.41 6.60 -3.37
CA HIS A 7 -0.67 6.03 -2.58
C HIS A 7 -0.33 6.10 -1.08
N PRO A 8 -1.21 6.65 -0.21
CA PRO A 8 -0.90 6.90 1.20
C PRO A 8 -1.01 5.64 2.09
N GLY A 9 -0.99 4.47 1.47
CA GLY A 9 -1.09 3.18 2.12
C GLY A 9 -0.31 2.12 1.33
N ILE A 10 -0.60 0.85 1.58
CA ILE A 10 0.07 -0.26 0.88
C ILE A 10 -0.37 -0.27 -0.58
N ALA A 11 0.59 -0.28 -1.51
CA ALA A 11 0.34 -0.42 -2.93
C ALA A 11 1.01 -1.68 -3.47
N PHE A 12 0.26 -2.49 -4.21
CA PHE A 12 0.76 -3.66 -4.92
C PHE A 12 0.75 -3.41 -6.43
N LEU A 13 1.89 -3.65 -7.09
CA LEU A 13 2.05 -3.47 -8.52
C LEU A 13 2.61 -4.76 -9.11
N ASP A 14 1.76 -5.53 -9.78
CA ASP A 14 2.19 -6.65 -10.61
C ASP A 14 2.67 -6.14 -11.97
N VAL A 15 3.88 -6.55 -12.37
CA VAL A 15 4.54 -6.11 -13.60
C VAL A 15 4.73 -7.31 -14.51
N LEU A 16 3.92 -7.36 -15.56
CA LEU A 16 4.04 -8.37 -16.62
C LEU A 16 5.38 -8.20 -17.35
N GLN A 17 6.37 -9.01 -16.97
CA GLN A 17 7.72 -8.94 -17.50
C GLN A 17 8.05 -10.22 -18.30
N PRO A 18 8.26 -10.13 -19.63
CA PRO A 18 8.70 -11.28 -20.41
C PRO A 18 10.13 -11.70 -20.01
N CYS A 19 10.39 -13.01 -20.05
CA CYS A 19 11.72 -13.59 -19.80
C CYS A 19 12.20 -14.35 -21.05
N PRO A 20 12.96 -13.70 -21.96
CA PRO A 20 13.26 -14.25 -23.28
C PRO A 20 14.14 -15.51 -23.27
N ARG A 21 14.82 -15.80 -22.16
CA ARG A 21 15.72 -16.96 -22.05
C ARG A 21 14.98 -18.25 -21.69
N TYR A 22 13.98 -18.17 -20.80
CA TYR A 22 13.38 -19.35 -20.18
C TYR A 22 11.88 -19.48 -20.39
N ASN A 23 11.20 -18.40 -20.78
CA ASN A 23 9.76 -18.41 -21.04
C ASN A 23 9.48 -17.99 -22.48
N ASP A 24 9.38 -19.01 -23.34
CA ASP A 24 9.02 -18.89 -24.76
C ASP A 24 7.51 -18.86 -25.00
N ILE A 25 6.69 -19.02 -23.94
CA ILE A 25 5.22 -18.97 -23.99
C ILE A 25 4.74 -17.51 -23.85
N HIS A 26 5.10 -16.85 -22.75
CA HIS A 26 4.67 -15.47 -22.44
C HIS A 26 5.67 -14.43 -22.98
N THR A 27 5.80 -14.38 -24.30
CA THR A 27 6.69 -13.45 -25.00
C THR A 27 6.13 -12.03 -25.07
N ARG A 28 6.97 -11.07 -25.50
CA ARG A 28 6.51 -9.70 -25.79
C ARG A 28 5.37 -9.69 -26.80
N GLN A 29 5.46 -10.46 -27.90
CA GLN A 29 4.38 -10.51 -28.89
C GLN A 29 3.12 -11.13 -28.30
N TRP A 30 3.25 -12.14 -27.45
CA TRP A 30 2.11 -12.78 -26.79
C TRP A 30 1.30 -11.77 -25.97
N TYR A 31 1.97 -10.97 -25.14
CA TYR A 31 1.32 -9.91 -24.36
C TYR A 31 0.76 -8.79 -25.25
N ALA A 32 1.50 -8.32 -26.25
CA ALA A 32 1.12 -7.13 -27.03
C ALA A 32 -0.28 -7.21 -27.67
N GLY A 33 -0.75 -8.40 -28.04
CA GLY A 33 -2.09 -8.61 -28.60
C GLY A 33 -3.22 -8.79 -27.57
N ARG A 34 -2.89 -8.88 -26.27
CA ARG A 34 -3.83 -9.25 -25.19
C ARG A 34 -4.04 -8.15 -24.17
N LEU A 35 -3.07 -7.24 -24.01
CA LEU A 35 -3.15 -6.16 -23.03
C LEU A 35 -4.24 -5.14 -23.41
N TYR A 36 -5.05 -4.74 -22.43
CA TYR A 36 -5.95 -3.59 -22.56
C TYR A 36 -5.93 -2.74 -21.29
N SER A 37 -6.30 -1.46 -21.43
CA SER A 37 -6.30 -0.51 -20.32
C SER A 37 -7.68 -0.48 -19.65
N LEU A 38 -7.70 -0.69 -18.33
CA LEU A 38 -8.90 -0.54 -17.50
C LEU A 38 -9.40 0.91 -17.45
N GLU A 39 -8.48 1.87 -17.40
CA GLU A 39 -8.81 3.31 -17.44
C GLU A 39 -9.57 3.67 -18.71
N LYS A 40 -9.07 3.25 -19.88
CA LYS A 40 -9.75 3.47 -21.16
C LYS A 40 -11.08 2.73 -21.29
N ALA A 41 -11.25 1.64 -20.54
CA ALA A 41 -12.49 0.87 -20.49
C ALA A 41 -13.53 1.47 -19.52
N GLY A 42 -13.22 2.58 -18.83
CA GLY A 42 -14.12 3.22 -17.87
C GLY A 42 -14.28 2.41 -16.58
N HIS A 43 -13.27 1.63 -16.20
CA HIS A 43 -13.28 0.86 -14.95
C HIS A 43 -13.27 1.80 -13.74
N ASP A 44 -14.25 1.66 -12.86
CA ASP A 44 -14.30 2.34 -11.57
C ASP A 44 -13.52 1.54 -10.54
N ALA A 45 -12.39 2.09 -10.09
CA ALA A 45 -11.50 1.44 -9.15
C ALA A 45 -11.46 2.13 -7.77
N ARG A 46 -12.05 3.32 -7.63
CA ARG A 46 -11.78 4.19 -6.48
C ARG A 46 -12.83 4.07 -5.40
N ILE A 47 -12.36 3.94 -4.17
CA ILE A 47 -13.16 3.96 -2.94
C ILE A 47 -12.66 5.11 -2.07
N THR A 48 -13.59 5.88 -1.53
CA THR A 48 -13.39 7.04 -0.66
C THR A 48 -14.08 6.85 0.68
N ALA A 49 -13.77 7.69 1.67
CA ALA A 49 -14.39 7.61 2.99
C ALA A 49 -15.90 7.94 2.95
N GLU A 50 -16.36 8.64 1.91
CA GLU A 50 -17.77 9.00 1.70
C GLU A 50 -18.58 7.89 1.03
N ASP A 51 -17.94 6.85 0.49
CA ASP A 51 -18.63 5.75 -0.16
C ASP A 51 -19.36 4.85 0.84
N SER A 52 -20.56 4.41 0.49
CA SER A 52 -21.27 3.40 1.29
C SER A 52 -20.56 2.05 1.20
N GLU A 53 -20.64 1.24 2.27
CA GLU A 53 -20.04 -0.09 2.28
C GLU A 53 -20.58 -0.99 1.14
N GLU A 54 -21.85 -0.80 0.76
CA GLU A 54 -22.45 -1.50 -0.38
C GLU A 54 -21.74 -1.14 -1.71
N ARG A 55 -21.44 0.15 -1.92
CA ARG A 55 -20.71 0.61 -3.11
C ARG A 55 -19.27 0.12 -3.06
N ALA A 56 -18.58 0.30 -1.93
CA ALA A 56 -17.21 -0.12 -1.74
C ALA A 56 -17.06 -1.64 -1.99
N GLY A 57 -18.00 -2.44 -1.50
CA GLY A 57 -18.09 -3.87 -1.78
C GLY A 57 -18.22 -4.20 -3.28
N ARG A 58 -19.04 -3.46 -4.03
CA ARG A 58 -19.15 -3.63 -5.49
C ARG A 58 -17.85 -3.27 -6.23
N VAL A 59 -17.18 -2.19 -5.82
CA VAL A 59 -15.90 -1.78 -6.43
C VAL A 59 -14.82 -2.84 -6.15
N ARG A 60 -14.71 -3.31 -4.90
CA ARG A 60 -13.81 -4.41 -4.51
C ARG A 60 -14.07 -5.69 -5.33
N ALA A 61 -15.33 -6.12 -5.42
CA ALA A 61 -15.71 -7.31 -6.17
C ALA A 61 -15.42 -7.17 -7.67
N THR A 62 -15.71 -6.01 -8.25
CA THR A 62 -15.42 -5.72 -9.67
C THR A 62 -13.92 -5.70 -9.93
N GLY A 63 -13.14 -5.03 -9.09
CA GLY A 63 -11.68 -5.01 -9.15
C GLY A 63 -11.08 -6.41 -9.09
N LEU A 64 -11.56 -7.27 -8.17
CA LEU A 64 -11.14 -8.66 -8.08
C LEU A 64 -11.52 -9.45 -9.34
N SER A 65 -12.75 -9.30 -9.84
CA SER A 65 -13.18 -9.97 -11.07
C SER A 65 -12.31 -9.59 -12.26
N ARG A 66 -11.92 -8.32 -12.39
CA ARG A 66 -10.98 -7.87 -13.43
C ARG A 66 -9.60 -8.48 -13.24
N ALA A 67 -9.10 -8.55 -12.00
CA ALA A 67 -7.77 -9.10 -11.71
C ALA A 67 -7.63 -10.59 -12.05
N LEU A 68 -8.75 -11.32 -12.10
CA LEU A 68 -8.79 -12.73 -12.49
C LEU A 68 -8.89 -12.95 -14.00
N GLU A 69 -9.05 -11.90 -14.81
CA GLU A 69 -9.06 -12.03 -16.27
C GLU A 69 -7.67 -12.43 -16.80
N TRP A 70 -7.62 -13.53 -17.55
CA TRP A 70 -6.40 -14.03 -18.18
C TRP A 70 -6.69 -14.73 -19.51
N GLY A 71 -5.67 -14.88 -20.36
CA GLY A 71 -5.78 -15.61 -21.62
C GLY A 71 -5.94 -14.69 -22.83
N GLU A 72 -7.16 -14.51 -23.33
CA GLU A 72 -7.39 -13.70 -24.55
C GLU A 72 -7.23 -12.20 -24.31
N ARG A 73 -7.62 -11.73 -23.12
CA ARG A 73 -7.52 -10.34 -22.71
C ARG A 73 -6.92 -10.27 -21.32
N ILE A 74 -5.97 -9.36 -21.16
CA ILE A 74 -5.24 -9.17 -19.91
C ILE A 74 -5.37 -7.69 -19.54
N PRO A 75 -6.14 -7.37 -18.49
CA PRO A 75 -6.28 -5.99 -18.04
C PRO A 75 -4.99 -5.44 -17.48
N THR A 76 -4.77 -4.14 -17.71
CA THR A 76 -3.69 -3.36 -17.13
C THR A 76 -4.24 -2.03 -16.63
N GLY A 77 -3.63 -1.49 -15.59
CA GLY A 77 -4.07 -0.25 -14.95
C GLY A 77 -4.33 -0.48 -13.47
N ILE A 78 -5.18 0.37 -12.89
CA ILE A 78 -5.57 0.28 -11.49
C ILE A 78 -6.83 -0.58 -11.40
N PHE A 79 -6.73 -1.68 -10.65
CA PHE A 79 -7.86 -2.58 -10.39
C PHE A 79 -8.70 -2.09 -9.21
N LEU A 80 -8.04 -1.56 -8.19
CA LEU A 80 -8.61 -1.06 -6.97
C LEU A 80 -7.69 0.02 -6.37
N GLU A 81 -8.27 1.12 -5.91
CA GLU A 81 -7.65 2.16 -5.11
C GLU A 81 -8.59 2.45 -3.94
N ASP A 82 -8.23 1.98 -2.75
CA ASP A 82 -9.05 2.14 -1.55
C ASP A 82 -8.44 3.18 -0.62
N LEU A 83 -9.10 4.34 -0.51
CA LEU A 83 -8.71 5.48 0.31
C LEU A 83 -9.69 5.69 1.48
N SER A 84 -10.54 4.70 1.77
CA SER A 84 -11.53 4.80 2.86
C SER A 84 -10.91 4.65 4.26
N ALA A 85 -9.75 4.02 4.36
CA ALA A 85 -9.05 3.82 5.62
C ALA A 85 -7.94 4.87 5.83
N PRO A 86 -7.73 5.34 7.07
CA PRO A 86 -6.63 6.24 7.38
C PRO A 86 -5.28 5.53 7.19
N PRO A 87 -4.22 6.27 6.78
CA PRO A 87 -2.87 5.74 6.73
C PRO A 87 -2.40 5.21 8.09
N PHE A 88 -1.57 4.16 8.08
CA PHE A 88 -1.02 3.59 9.33
C PHE A 88 -0.28 4.64 10.17
N LEU A 89 0.44 5.56 9.54
CA LEU A 89 1.14 6.65 10.23
C LEU A 89 0.18 7.55 11.02
N GLU A 90 -1.01 7.81 10.49
CA GLU A 90 -2.04 8.59 11.18
C GLU A 90 -2.51 7.86 12.44
N LEU A 91 -2.78 6.55 12.33
CA LEU A 91 -3.17 5.71 13.47
C LEU A 91 -2.09 5.69 14.57
N VAL A 92 -0.82 5.57 14.18
CA VAL A 92 0.30 5.62 15.15
C VAL A 92 0.38 6.99 15.80
N THR A 93 0.20 8.07 15.04
CA THR A 93 0.25 9.45 15.57
C THR A 93 -0.90 9.74 16.52
N GLN A 94 -2.07 9.14 16.33
CA GLN A 94 -3.19 9.23 17.30
C GLN A 94 -2.85 8.59 18.65
N LEU A 95 -2.04 7.52 18.67
CA LEU A 95 -1.61 6.83 19.90
C LEU A 95 -0.37 7.47 20.53
N GLN A 96 0.54 7.96 19.70
CA GLN A 96 1.79 8.60 20.10
C GLN A 96 1.97 9.88 19.26
N PRO A 97 1.46 11.04 19.71
CA PRO A 97 1.50 12.29 18.95
C PRO A 97 2.90 12.68 18.49
N ALA A 98 3.93 12.41 19.31
CA ALA A 98 5.32 12.69 18.98
C ALA A 98 5.84 11.91 17.76
N TYR A 99 5.21 10.79 17.37
CA TYR A 99 5.67 9.96 16.25
C TYR A 99 5.59 10.68 14.90
N GLY A 100 4.61 11.59 14.73
CA GLY A 100 4.44 12.36 13.50
C GLY A 100 5.55 13.40 13.29
N ASP A 101 5.94 14.10 14.36
CA ASP A 101 6.92 15.21 14.30
C ASP A 101 8.35 14.76 14.64
N SER A 102 8.51 13.65 15.36
CA SER A 102 9.80 13.18 15.89
C SER A 102 9.84 11.65 15.84
N PRO A 103 10.02 11.07 14.64
CA PRO A 103 10.02 9.62 14.47
C PRO A 103 11.20 8.99 15.21
N PRO A 104 11.11 7.71 15.61
CA PRO A 104 12.15 7.04 16.40
C PRO A 104 13.56 7.08 15.79
N ALA A 105 13.68 7.15 14.46
CA ALA A 105 14.96 7.24 13.76
C ALA A 105 15.71 8.57 14.00
N GLU A 106 14.98 9.63 14.40
CA GLU A 106 15.53 10.96 14.67
C GLU A 106 15.71 11.23 16.16
N LEU A 107 15.17 10.36 17.02
CA LEU A 107 15.28 10.50 18.47
C LEU A 107 16.68 10.06 18.96
N PRO A 108 17.40 10.89 19.72
CA PRO A 108 18.65 10.46 20.32
C PRO A 108 18.38 9.41 21.40
N VAL A 109 19.07 8.27 21.32
CA VAL A 109 18.93 7.17 22.29
C VAL A 109 19.98 7.23 23.40
N ALA A 110 21.08 7.94 23.16
CA ALA A 110 22.19 8.08 24.09
C ALA A 110 22.81 9.48 24.01
N ASP A 111 23.47 9.89 25.10
CA ASP A 111 24.28 11.10 25.12
C ASP A 111 25.64 10.92 24.42
N ALA A 112 26.44 11.99 24.35
CA ALA A 112 27.78 11.94 23.74
C ALA A 112 28.75 10.96 24.43
N GLY A 113 28.47 10.54 25.66
CA GLY A 113 29.23 9.55 26.42
C GLY A 113 28.68 8.13 26.29
N GLY A 114 27.64 7.89 25.49
CA GLY A 114 27.01 6.59 25.31
C GLY A 114 26.05 6.17 26.43
N ARG A 115 25.68 7.09 27.33
CA ARG A 115 24.70 6.80 28.40
C ARG A 115 23.27 6.90 27.85
N PRO A 116 22.36 5.98 28.19
CA PRO A 116 20.97 6.03 27.73
C PRO A 116 20.27 7.32 28.13
N LEU A 117 19.50 7.91 27.21
CA LEU A 117 18.66 9.09 27.48
C LEU A 117 17.27 8.73 28.01
N ALA A 118 16.88 7.45 27.93
CA ALA A 118 15.60 6.97 28.43
C ALA A 118 15.52 7.12 29.96
N LYS A 119 14.53 7.86 30.43
CA LYS A 119 14.22 7.99 31.86
C LYS A 119 13.24 6.90 32.25
N LEU A 120 13.67 5.98 33.10
CA LEU A 120 12.88 4.83 33.56
C LEU A 120 12.50 4.94 35.04
N ASP A 121 12.81 6.06 35.70
CA ASP A 121 12.60 6.26 37.14
C ASP A 121 11.13 6.09 37.55
N GLU A 122 10.20 6.65 36.76
CA GLU A 122 8.77 6.50 36.98
C GLU A 122 8.31 5.04 36.86
N LEU A 123 8.77 4.34 35.81
CA LEU A 123 8.46 2.92 35.61
C LEU A 123 8.97 2.06 36.76
N PHE A 124 10.18 2.32 37.25
CA PHE A 124 10.77 1.57 38.35
C PHE A 124 10.13 1.91 39.71
N SER A 125 9.55 3.09 39.86
CA SER A 125 8.85 3.49 41.09
C SER A 125 7.63 2.60 41.39
N GLU A 126 7.00 2.02 40.36
CA GLU A 126 5.89 1.07 40.51
C GLU A 126 6.31 -0.28 41.12
N PHE A 127 7.61 -0.60 41.09
CA PHE A 127 8.17 -1.85 41.62
C PHE A 127 8.92 -1.67 42.94
N ALA A 128 8.98 -0.43 43.46
CA ALA A 128 9.57 -0.16 44.76
C ALA A 128 8.60 -0.64 45.86
N VAL A 129 8.95 -1.75 46.53
CA VAL A 129 8.30 -2.26 47.75
C VAL A 129 8.64 -1.39 48.95
#